data_AF-A0A1I4ZH26-F1
#
_entry.id   AF-A0A1I4ZH26-F1
#
_cell.length_a   1.000
_cell.length_b   1.000
_cell.length_c   1.000
_cell.angle_alpha   90.00
_cell.angle_beta   90.00
_cell.angle_gamma   90.00
#
_symmetry.space_group_name_H-M   'P 1'
#
loop_
_entity.id
_entity.type
_entity.pdbx_description
1 polymer ?
#
loop_
_entity_poly.entity_id
_entity_poly.type
_entity_poly.pdbx_seq_one_letter_code
_entity_poly.pdbx_strand_id
1 'polypeptide(L)'
;MGLLSNILWAFQKKGYSNIEDFNKEITDYQTRILKEKASWEPHKVVIDAPEINVSYEAWIKGKEDIADNETIIGNENEVFSEDNSDYGMFQVEFCAKLKAANGANFTALDLMYQLHNQVSHKELGDHIFFEGLTADDNEELENNIPHYLMYLGS
;
A
#
# COMPACT_ATOMS: atom_id res chain seq x y z
N MET A 1 0.77 13.25 12.13
CA MET A 1 1.32 13.49 10.78
C MET A 1 1.69 12.12 10.25
N GLY A 2 1.13 11.71 9.10
CA GLY A 2 1.30 10.35 8.58
C GLY A 2 2.74 10.07 8.12
N LEU A 3 3.15 8.81 8.19
CA LEU A 3 4.40 8.34 7.63
C LEU A 3 4.35 8.49 6.10
N LEU A 4 5.42 9.03 5.50
CA LEU A 4 5.53 9.30 4.06
C LEU A 4 4.44 10.20 3.47
N SER A 5 3.69 10.97 4.28
CA SER A 5 2.63 11.88 3.80
C SER A 5 3.10 13.01 2.87
N ASN A 6 4.41 13.20 2.74
CA ASN A 6 5.03 14.24 1.92
C ASN A 6 5.50 13.69 0.55
N ILE A 7 5.30 12.40 0.32
CA ILE A 7 5.69 11.72 -0.92
C ILE A 7 4.51 11.75 -1.88
N LEU A 8 4.71 12.33 -3.06
CA LEU A 8 3.72 12.28 -4.11
C LEU A 8 3.92 11.01 -4.92
N TRP A 9 2.89 10.19 -4.99
CA TRP A 9 2.88 9.01 -5.84
C TRP A 9 1.47 8.68 -6.27
N ALA A 10 1.30 8.29 -7.53
CA ALA A 10 0.06 7.73 -8.04
C ALA A 10 0.31 6.26 -8.36
N PHE A 11 -0.47 5.37 -7.76
CA PHE A 11 -0.40 3.94 -8.05
C PHE A 11 -0.83 3.68 -9.50
N GLN A 12 -0.20 2.69 -10.11
CA GLN A 12 -0.39 2.34 -11.51
C GLN A 12 -0.60 0.84 -11.61
N LYS A 13 -1.30 0.40 -12.65
CA LYS A 13 -1.50 -1.04 -12.97
C LYS A 13 -0.26 -1.68 -13.59
N LYS A 14 0.92 -1.29 -13.12
CA LYS A 14 2.22 -1.71 -13.65
C LYS A 14 3.07 -2.22 -12.48
N GLY A 15 3.21 -3.53 -12.36
CA GLY A 15 4.17 -4.10 -11.40
C GLY A 15 5.62 -3.83 -11.81
N TYR A 16 6.50 -3.69 -10.81
CA TYR A 16 7.93 -3.57 -10.98
C TYR A 16 8.61 -4.84 -10.48
N SER A 17 9.48 -5.44 -11.30
CA SER A 17 10.31 -6.57 -10.88
C SER A 17 11.66 -6.13 -10.29
N ASN A 18 12.02 -4.86 -10.46
CA ASN A 18 13.29 -4.29 -10.04
C ASN A 18 13.04 -2.99 -9.27
N ILE A 19 13.58 -2.94 -8.06
CA ILE A 19 13.44 -1.81 -7.14
C ILE A 19 14.14 -0.55 -7.67
N GLU A 20 15.21 -0.68 -8.44
CA GLU A 20 15.93 0.47 -9.03
C GLU A 20 15.12 1.14 -10.13
N ASP A 21 14.39 0.35 -10.93
CA ASP A 21 13.50 0.89 -11.96
C ASP A 21 12.34 1.65 -11.32
N PHE A 22 11.76 1.11 -10.24
CA PHE A 22 10.76 1.82 -9.44
C PHE A 22 11.34 3.09 -8.79
N ASN A 23 12.54 3.03 -8.20
CA ASN A 23 13.19 4.17 -7.57
C ASN A 23 13.36 5.33 -8.57
N LYS A 24 13.76 5.01 -9.79
CA LYS A 24 13.87 6.00 -10.87
C LYS A 24 12.52 6.63 -11.16
N GLU A 25 11.46 5.84 -11.30
CA GLU A 25 10.13 6.37 -11.60
C GLU A 25 9.55 7.25 -10.50
N ILE A 26 9.64 6.85 -9.23
CA ILE A 26 9.16 7.68 -8.13
C ILE A 26 10.00 8.96 -7.99
N THR A 27 11.31 8.89 -8.25
CA THR A 27 12.19 10.07 -8.26
C THR A 27 11.82 11.04 -9.38
N ASP A 28 11.60 10.53 -10.60
CA ASP A 28 11.20 11.33 -11.76
C ASP A 28 9.81 11.95 -11.53
N TYR A 29 8.87 11.21 -10.95
CA TYR A 29 7.52 11.68 -10.61
C TYR A 29 7.56 12.82 -9.58
N GLN A 30 8.27 12.61 -8.47
CA GLN A 30 8.48 13.62 -7.43
C GLN A 30 9.14 14.88 -8.00
N THR A 31 10.19 14.73 -8.80
CA THR A 31 10.92 15.85 -9.41
C THR A 31 10.05 16.60 -10.42
N ARG A 32 9.24 15.90 -11.20
CA ARG A 32 8.34 16.52 -12.19
C ARG A 32 7.31 17.43 -11.53
N ILE A 33 6.78 17.04 -10.36
CA ILE A 33 5.70 17.76 -9.68
C ILE A 33 6.26 18.82 -8.72
N LEU A 34 7.18 18.43 -7.84
CA LEU A 34 7.73 19.30 -6.78
C LEU A 34 8.95 20.11 -7.22
N LYS A 35 9.63 19.72 -8.32
CA LYS A 35 10.86 20.34 -8.80
C LYS A 35 11.90 20.41 -7.67
N GLU A 36 12.38 21.61 -7.35
CA GLU A 36 13.36 21.84 -6.29
C GLU A 36 12.85 21.54 -4.87
N LYS A 37 11.53 21.35 -4.69
CA LYS A 37 10.93 20.94 -3.42
C LYS A 37 10.89 19.43 -3.22
N ALA A 38 11.30 18.64 -4.22
CA ALA A 38 11.37 17.19 -4.09
C ALA A 38 12.34 16.81 -2.98
N SER A 39 11.88 15.99 -2.03
CA SER A 39 12.63 15.54 -0.86
C SER A 39 12.58 14.02 -0.71
N TRP A 40 12.57 13.31 -1.84
CA TRP A 40 12.59 11.85 -1.85
C TRP A 40 13.92 11.32 -1.31
N GLU A 41 13.87 10.64 -0.16
CA GLU A 41 15.02 10.04 0.50
C GLU A 41 14.87 8.49 0.50
N PRO A 42 15.23 7.80 -0.59
CA PRO A 42 14.89 6.38 -0.78
C PRO A 42 15.46 5.46 0.30
N HIS A 43 16.67 5.72 0.78
CA HIS A 43 17.37 4.86 1.73
C HIS A 43 17.12 5.23 3.21
N LYS A 44 16.27 6.22 3.47
CA LYS A 44 15.89 6.58 4.84
C LYS A 44 15.06 5.47 5.45
N VAL A 45 15.46 5.00 6.63
CA VAL A 45 14.64 4.06 7.41
C VAL A 45 13.40 4.80 7.90
N VAL A 46 12.23 4.26 7.58
CA VAL A 46 10.93 4.86 7.93
C VAL A 46 10.16 4.02 8.94
N ILE A 47 10.40 2.71 8.98
CA ILE A 47 9.84 1.80 9.98
C ILE A 47 10.95 0.86 10.44
N ASP A 48 11.22 0.87 11.75
CA ASP A 48 12.22 -0.01 12.37
C ASP A 48 11.57 -1.31 12.86
N ALA A 49 11.07 -2.11 11.91
CA ALA A 49 10.49 -3.42 12.15
C ALA A 49 10.72 -4.36 10.95
N PRO A 50 10.90 -5.67 11.18
CA PRO A 50 11.15 -6.63 10.11
C PRO A 50 9.89 -7.00 9.31
N GLU A 51 8.71 -6.87 9.91
CA GLU A 51 7.41 -7.15 9.32
C GLU A 51 6.41 -6.08 9.76
N ILE A 52 5.45 -5.75 8.91
CA ILE A 52 4.33 -4.84 9.21
C ILE A 52 3.05 -5.37 8.58
N ASN A 53 1.92 -4.92 9.11
CA ASN A 53 0.61 -5.07 8.49
C ASN A 53 0.17 -3.74 7.88
N VAL A 54 -0.40 -3.77 6.69
CA VAL A 54 -0.94 -2.58 6.02
C VAL A 54 -2.38 -2.83 5.60
N SER A 55 -3.31 -2.02 6.09
CA SER A 55 -4.68 -2.01 5.62
C SER A 55 -4.89 -1.06 4.45
N TYR A 56 -5.66 -1.48 3.46
CA TYR A 56 -6.11 -0.63 2.35
C TYR A 56 -7.38 -1.17 1.71
N GLU A 57 -8.07 -0.30 1.00
CA GLU A 57 -9.26 -0.65 0.24
C GLU A 57 -8.93 -0.81 -1.24
N ALA A 58 -9.47 -1.86 -1.85
CA ALA A 58 -9.37 -2.08 -3.29
C ALA A 58 -10.60 -2.83 -3.82
N TRP A 59 -10.85 -2.68 -5.11
CA TRP A 59 -11.89 -3.38 -5.84
C TRP A 59 -11.32 -4.65 -6.48
N ILE A 60 -12.02 -5.77 -6.26
CA ILE A 60 -11.68 -7.08 -6.83
C ILE A 60 -12.90 -7.75 -7.47
N LYS A 61 -12.69 -8.67 -8.41
CA LYS A 61 -13.78 -9.45 -9.04
C LYS A 61 -14.21 -10.62 -8.19
N GLY A 62 -13.27 -11.18 -7.43
CA GLY A 62 -13.52 -12.33 -6.58
C GLY A 62 -12.27 -12.75 -5.82
N LYS A 63 -12.39 -13.86 -5.09
CA LYS A 63 -11.33 -14.36 -4.20
C LYS A 63 -10.03 -14.72 -4.92
N GLU A 64 -10.06 -14.91 -6.23
CA GLU A 64 -8.88 -15.18 -7.06
C GLU A 64 -7.93 -13.99 -7.18
N ASP A 65 -8.41 -12.77 -6.92
CA ASP A 65 -7.58 -11.55 -6.94
C ASP A 65 -6.90 -11.27 -5.59
N ILE A 66 -7.10 -12.11 -4.58
CA ILE A 66 -6.51 -11.98 -3.24
C ILE A 66 -5.09 -12.56 -3.27
N ALA A 67 -4.10 -11.77 -2.86
CA ALA A 67 -2.72 -12.22 -2.79
C ALA A 67 -2.48 -13.10 -1.55
N ASP A 68 -1.49 -14.00 -1.62
CA ASP A 68 -1.18 -14.94 -0.53
C ASP A 68 -0.81 -14.27 0.80
N ASN A 69 -0.37 -13.00 0.76
CA ASN A 69 -0.02 -12.21 1.93
C ASN A 69 -1.15 -11.29 2.43
N GLU A 70 -2.35 -11.43 1.88
CA GLU A 70 -3.52 -10.63 2.23
C GLU A 70 -4.56 -11.43 3.02
N THR A 71 -5.23 -10.76 3.95
CA THR A 71 -6.47 -11.22 4.57
C THR A 71 -7.55 -10.18 4.37
N ILE A 72 -8.80 -10.62 4.22
CA ILE A 72 -9.95 -9.72 4.18
C ILE A 72 -10.26 -9.25 5.60
N ILE A 73 -10.49 -7.95 5.77
CA ILE A 73 -10.99 -7.38 7.01
C ILE A 73 -12.53 -7.42 6.97
N GLY A 74 -13.14 -7.97 8.02
CA GLY A 74 -14.60 -8.11 8.13
C GLY A 74 -15.14 -9.48 7.69
N ASN A 75 -16.45 -9.54 7.44
CA ASN A 75 -17.16 -10.79 7.14
C ASN A 75 -17.16 -11.05 5.63
N GLU A 76 -16.43 -12.07 5.18
CA GLU A 76 -16.34 -12.44 3.75
C GLU A 76 -17.70 -12.64 3.07
N ASN A 77 -18.69 -13.21 3.78
CA ASN A 77 -20.02 -13.45 3.19
C ASN A 77 -20.79 -12.14 2.95
N GLU A 78 -20.53 -11.12 3.76
CA GLU A 78 -21.11 -9.79 3.58
C GLU A 78 -20.38 -9.06 2.45
N VAL A 79 -19.03 -9.09 2.46
CA VAL A 79 -18.19 -8.47 1.43
C VAL A 79 -18.55 -8.95 0.03
N PHE A 80 -18.72 -10.26 -0.17
CA PHE A 80 -19.05 -10.86 -1.48
C PHE A 80 -20.55 -11.02 -1.74
N SER A 81 -21.41 -10.28 -1.04
CA SER A 81 -22.86 -10.26 -1.31
C SER A 81 -23.18 -9.54 -2.62
N GLU A 82 -24.17 -10.02 -3.37
CA GLU A 82 -24.62 -9.37 -4.62
C GLU A 82 -25.01 -7.90 -4.43
N ASP A 83 -25.51 -7.54 -3.24
CA ASP A 83 -25.86 -6.15 -2.88
C ASP A 83 -24.64 -5.22 -2.78
N ASN A 84 -23.45 -5.77 -2.56
CA ASN A 84 -22.18 -5.02 -2.43
C ASN A 84 -21.33 -5.05 -3.71
N SER A 85 -21.83 -5.69 -4.78
CA SER A 85 -21.15 -5.69 -6.09
C SER A 85 -21.54 -4.43 -6.87
N ASP A 86 -20.55 -3.65 -7.28
CA ASP A 86 -20.71 -2.60 -8.29
C ASP A 86 -20.05 -3.02 -9.60
N TYR A 87 -20.83 -3.11 -10.68
CA TYR A 87 -20.40 -3.65 -11.99
C TYR A 87 -19.64 -5.00 -11.94
N GLY A 88 -19.98 -5.86 -10.97
CA GLY A 88 -19.31 -7.16 -10.77
C GLY A 88 -17.96 -7.06 -10.06
N MET A 89 -17.68 -5.94 -9.40
CA MET A 89 -16.52 -5.72 -8.54
C MET A 89 -17.00 -5.51 -7.10
N PHE A 90 -16.25 -6.02 -6.14
CA PHE A 90 -16.49 -5.85 -4.72
C PHE A 90 -15.42 -4.92 -4.15
N GLN A 91 -15.84 -3.87 -3.44
CA GLN A 91 -14.92 -3.07 -2.64
C GLN A 91 -14.59 -3.85 -1.37
N VAL A 92 -13.30 -4.12 -1.17
CA VAL A 92 -12.82 -4.95 -0.07
C VAL A 92 -11.70 -4.24 0.65
N GLU A 93 -11.78 -4.25 1.98
CA GLU A 93 -10.69 -3.84 2.84
C GLU A 93 -9.77 -5.05 3.09
N PHE A 94 -8.50 -4.90 2.77
CA PHE A 94 -7.47 -5.92 2.92
C PHE A 94 -6.50 -5.53 4.02
N CYS A 95 -5.98 -6.51 4.73
CA CYS A 95 -4.77 -6.41 5.53
C CYS A 95 -3.65 -7.20 4.84
N ALA A 96 -2.64 -6.52 4.30
CA ALA A 96 -1.48 -7.16 3.71
C ALA A 96 -0.32 -7.21 4.70
N LYS A 97 0.27 -8.39 4.87
CA LYS A 97 1.51 -8.56 5.62
C LYS A 97 2.71 -8.32 4.71
N LEU A 98 3.51 -7.30 5.03
CA LEU A 98 4.74 -6.95 4.31
C LEU A 98 5.97 -7.34 5.12
N LYS A 99 7.07 -7.64 4.44
CA LYS A 99 8.35 -8.03 5.06
C LYS A 99 9.48 -7.18 4.52
N ALA A 100 10.29 -6.63 5.42
CA ALA A 100 11.43 -5.81 5.02
C ALA A 100 12.38 -6.64 4.15
N ALA A 101 12.82 -6.10 3.01
CA ALA A 101 13.69 -6.83 2.09
C ALA A 101 15.05 -7.18 2.73
N ASN A 102 15.50 -6.37 3.69
CA ASN A 102 16.72 -6.61 4.47
C ASN A 102 16.49 -7.49 5.73
N GLY A 103 15.25 -7.87 6.01
CA GLY A 103 14.85 -8.68 7.17
C GLY A 103 14.89 -7.94 8.52
N ALA A 104 15.04 -6.61 8.54
CA ALA A 104 15.22 -5.84 9.76
C ALA A 104 14.36 -4.56 9.83
N ASN A 105 14.33 -3.76 8.76
CA ASN A 105 13.62 -2.48 8.72
C ASN A 105 13.25 -2.06 7.30
N PHE A 106 12.21 -1.24 7.19
CA PHE A 106 11.75 -0.70 5.91
C PHE A 106 12.42 0.64 5.64
N THR A 107 13.08 0.74 4.49
CA THR A 107 13.43 2.04 3.92
C THR A 107 12.23 2.63 3.19
N ALA A 108 12.25 3.95 2.94
CA ALA A 108 11.19 4.60 2.18
C ALA A 108 10.99 3.93 0.82
N LEU A 109 12.08 3.57 0.13
CA LEU A 109 12.05 2.89 -1.15
C LEU A 109 11.48 1.48 -1.06
N ASP A 110 11.95 0.67 -0.10
CA ASP A 110 11.46 -0.70 0.09
C ASP A 110 9.95 -0.71 0.37
N LEU A 111 9.50 0.17 1.27
CA LEU A 111 8.08 0.29 1.61
C LEU A 111 7.24 0.72 0.41
N MET A 112 7.61 1.79 -0.29
CA MET A 112 6.86 2.28 -1.45
C MET A 112 6.85 1.26 -2.60
N TYR A 113 7.95 0.53 -2.80
CA TYR A 113 8.04 -0.52 -3.81
C TYR A 113 7.08 -1.69 -3.51
N GLN A 114 7.07 -2.15 -2.27
CA GLN A 114 6.17 -3.23 -1.85
C GLN A 114 4.71 -2.80 -1.92
N LEU A 115 4.36 -1.61 -1.40
CA LEU A 115 3.00 -1.06 -1.50
C LEU A 115 2.53 -0.95 -2.95
N HIS A 116 3.39 -0.45 -3.84
CA HIS A 116 3.04 -0.31 -5.24
C HIS A 116 2.75 -1.65 -5.89
N ASN A 117 3.64 -2.63 -5.70
CA ASN A 117 3.44 -3.96 -6.27
C ASN A 117 2.21 -4.65 -5.67
N GLN A 118 1.94 -4.46 -4.37
CA GLN A 118 0.77 -5.00 -3.68
C GLN A 118 -0.54 -4.58 -4.36
N VAL A 119 -0.67 -3.32 -4.74
CA VAL A 119 -1.90 -2.80 -5.37
C VAL A 119 -1.87 -2.82 -6.90
N SER A 120 -0.72 -3.11 -7.53
CA SER A 120 -0.54 -3.01 -8.99
C SER A 120 -1.44 -3.92 -9.83
N HIS A 121 -1.98 -4.98 -9.24
CA HIS A 121 -2.89 -5.92 -9.89
C HIS A 121 -4.36 -5.73 -9.49
N LYS A 122 -4.66 -4.72 -8.65
CA LYS A 122 -6.00 -4.44 -8.15
C LYS A 122 -6.58 -3.18 -8.78
N GLU A 123 -7.89 -3.01 -8.64
CA GLU A 123 -8.58 -1.79 -9.05
C GLU A 123 -8.71 -0.87 -7.83
N LEU A 124 -8.15 0.33 -7.90
CA LEU A 124 -8.27 1.32 -6.82
C LEU A 124 -9.38 2.35 -7.11
N GLY A 125 -10.05 2.24 -8.26
CA GLY A 125 -11.01 3.23 -8.73
C GLY A 125 -10.32 4.57 -8.95
N ASP A 126 -10.94 5.65 -8.48
CA ASP A 126 -10.36 6.99 -8.55
C ASP A 126 -9.33 7.24 -7.42
N HIS A 127 -9.29 6.37 -6.39
CA HIS A 127 -8.41 6.50 -5.23
C HIS A 127 -6.99 5.98 -5.52
N ILE A 128 -6.25 6.64 -6.41
CA ILE A 128 -4.91 6.19 -6.84
C ILE A 128 -3.76 6.97 -6.20
N PHE A 129 -4.02 8.11 -5.56
CA PHE A 129 -2.98 8.98 -5.03
C PHE A 129 -2.57 8.57 -3.61
N PHE A 130 -1.30 8.26 -3.40
CA PHE A 130 -0.79 7.94 -2.08
C PHE A 130 -0.76 9.18 -1.18
N GLU A 131 -1.44 9.13 -0.03
CA GLU A 131 -1.49 10.23 0.95
C GLU A 131 -0.69 9.94 2.23
N GLY A 132 -0.07 8.76 2.32
CA GLY A 132 0.72 8.34 3.46
C GLY A 132 0.13 7.16 4.21
N LEU A 133 0.84 6.76 5.26
CA LEU A 133 0.44 5.71 6.19
C LEU A 133 0.20 6.31 7.58
N THR A 134 -0.81 5.86 8.29
CA THR A 134 -1.00 6.19 9.73
C THR A 134 -0.91 4.91 10.54
N ALA A 135 -0.17 4.94 11.64
CA ALA A 135 -0.16 3.81 12.56
C ALA A 135 -1.58 3.59 13.12
N ASP A 136 -2.07 2.36 13.06
CA ASP A 136 -3.28 2.00 13.78
C ASP A 136 -2.90 1.61 15.20
N ASP A 137 -3.23 2.48 16.15
CA ASP A 137 -2.99 2.25 17.58
C ASP A 137 -4.16 1.47 18.22
N ASN A 138 -5.23 1.20 17.47
CA ASN A 138 -6.35 0.39 17.94
C ASN A 138 -6.20 -1.05 17.45
N GLU A 139 -6.66 -1.95 18.32
CA GLU A 139 -6.72 -3.40 18.14
C GLU A 139 -5.47 -4.18 18.57
N GLU A 140 -5.78 -5.28 19.25
CA GLU A 140 -4.88 -6.23 19.86
C GLU A 140 -3.89 -6.70 18.81
N LEU A 141 -2.68 -6.13 18.82
CA LEU A 141 -1.57 -6.52 17.95
C LEU A 141 -1.42 -8.04 17.98
N GLU A 142 -2.00 -8.75 17.02
CA GLU A 142 -1.72 -10.16 16.82
C GLU A 142 -0.22 -10.25 16.56
N ASN A 143 0.52 -10.70 17.57
CA ASN A 143 1.97 -10.92 17.53
C ASN A 143 2.87 -9.67 17.54
N ASN A 144 2.41 -8.52 18.05
CA ASN A 144 3.27 -7.33 18.26
C ASN A 144 3.83 -6.75 16.93
N ILE A 145 3.15 -6.99 15.80
CA ILE A 145 3.53 -6.52 14.47
C ILE A 145 2.89 -5.15 14.22
N PRO A 146 3.67 -4.09 13.92
CA PRO A 146 3.12 -2.76 13.66
C PRO A 146 2.09 -2.77 12.52
N HIS A 147 0.97 -2.10 12.73
CA HIS A 147 -0.12 -1.99 11.77
C HIS A 147 -0.26 -0.55 11.29
N TYR A 148 -0.41 -0.38 9.98
CA TYR A 148 -0.61 0.90 9.33
C TYR A 148 -1.85 0.90 8.44
N LEU A 149 -2.59 2.00 8.43
CA LEU A 149 -3.65 2.30 7.49
C LEU A 149 -3.07 3.09 6.31
N MET A 150 -3.28 2.63 5.07
CA MET A 150 -2.88 3.33 3.85
C MET A 150 -4.02 4.19 3.31
N TYR A 151 -3.75 5.49 3.21
CA TYR A 151 -4.73 6.46 2.70
C TYR A 151 -4.49 6.74 1.22
N LEU A 152 -5.58 6.68 0.46
CA LEU A 152 -5.61 6.89 -0.98
C LEU A 152 -6.57 8.04 -1.34
N GLY A 153 -6.03 9.08 -1.96
CA GLY A 153 -6.77 10.24 -2.46
C GLY A 153 -7.29 10.04 -3.88
N SER A 154 -8.36 10.78 -4.21
CA SER A 154 -9.02 10.86 -5.53
C SER A 154 -8.58 12.07 -6.34
#